data_AF-D7BDS0-F1
#
_entry.id   AF-D7BDS0-F1
#
_cell.length_a   1.000
_cell.length_b   1.000
_cell.length_c   1.000
_cell.angle_alpha   90.00
_cell.angle_beta   90.00
_cell.angle_gamma   90.00
#
_symmetry.space_group_name_H-M   'P 1'
#
loop_
_entity.id
_entity.type
_entity.pdbx_description
1 polymer ?
#
loop_
_entity_poly.entity_id
_entity_poly.type
_entity_poly.pdbx_seq_one_letter_code
_entity_poly.pdbx_strand_id
1 'polypeptide(L)'
;MQKFWLAIALLGLLVASVAVARPPYRLQAITQFHLVADKNNVRTVGCIYCHVSPNGGAPWNPFGENVRANFKGNISQALYDALKANKDSDGDGYTDVLEVFAGTLPGDPNSKPLVDPAFLQQALDKAGGVDLYKPAQ
;
A
#
# COMPACT_ATOMS: atom_id res chain seq x y z
N MET A 1 -66.46 -25.92 -16.10
CA MET A 1 -65.41 -25.38 -16.99
C MET A 1 -64.41 -24.63 -16.12
N GLN A 2 -63.21 -25.20 -15.98
CA GLN A 2 -62.13 -24.80 -15.08
C GLN A 2 -61.53 -23.44 -15.50
N LYS A 3 -61.16 -22.62 -14.51
CA LYS A 3 -60.11 -21.61 -14.67
C LYS A 3 -59.16 -21.73 -13.49
N PHE A 4 -58.17 -22.61 -13.64
CA PHE A 4 -57.02 -22.71 -12.76
C PHE A 4 -56.20 -21.42 -12.89
N TRP A 5 -56.06 -20.70 -11.78
CA TRP A 5 -55.11 -19.59 -11.67
C TRP A 5 -53.70 -20.17 -11.55
N LEU A 6 -52.86 -19.93 -12.56
CA LEU A 6 -51.43 -20.22 -12.53
C LEU A 6 -50.73 -19.23 -11.58
N ALA A 7 -50.33 -19.70 -10.41
CA ALA A 7 -49.36 -19.02 -9.58
C ALA A 7 -47.94 -19.36 -10.09
N ILE A 8 -47.33 -18.47 -10.86
CA ILE A 8 -45.92 -18.57 -11.21
C ILE A 8 -45.11 -17.88 -10.11
N ALA A 9 -44.47 -18.70 -9.26
CA ALA A 9 -43.52 -18.23 -8.28
C ALA A 9 -42.24 -17.77 -8.97
N LEU A 10 -42.00 -16.46 -9.00
CA LEU A 10 -40.74 -15.84 -9.41
C LEU A 10 -39.67 -16.14 -8.35
N LEU A 11 -38.88 -17.19 -8.59
CA LEU A 11 -37.67 -17.47 -7.83
C LEU A 11 -36.54 -16.58 -8.36
N GLY A 12 -36.45 -15.35 -7.82
CA GLY A 12 -35.35 -14.44 -8.13
C GLY A 12 -34.03 -14.96 -7.55
N LEU A 13 -33.11 -15.42 -8.41
CA LEU A 13 -31.72 -15.63 -8.04
C LEU A 13 -31.09 -14.27 -7.69
N LEU A 14 -30.93 -14.01 -6.40
CA LEU A 14 -30.06 -12.96 -5.89
C LEU A 14 -28.61 -13.33 -6.22
N VAL A 15 -28.10 -12.81 -7.33
CA VAL A 15 -26.66 -12.83 -7.62
C VAL A 15 -26.03 -11.78 -6.70
N ALA A 16 -25.68 -12.19 -5.48
CA ALA A 16 -24.93 -11.34 -4.57
C ALA A 16 -23.57 -11.05 -5.21
N SER A 17 -23.38 -9.82 -5.68
CA SER A 17 -22.06 -9.35 -6.08
C SER A 17 -21.15 -9.46 -4.86
N VAL A 18 -20.18 -10.38 -4.91
CA VAL A 18 -19.11 -10.42 -3.91
C VAL A 18 -18.25 -9.17 -4.11
N ALA A 19 -18.61 -8.11 -3.39
CA ALA A 19 -17.74 -6.96 -3.25
C ALA A 19 -16.48 -7.46 -2.53
N VAL A 20 -15.42 -7.74 -3.29
CA VAL A 20 -14.10 -8.02 -2.73
C VAL A 20 -13.68 -6.75 -2.01
N ALA A 21 -13.82 -6.75 -0.67
CA ALA A 21 -13.39 -5.63 0.15
C ALA A 21 -11.91 -5.38 -0.14
N ARG A 22 -11.53 -4.10 -0.34
CA ARG A 22 -10.11 -3.73 -0.44
C ARG A 22 -9.39 -4.26 0.80
N PRO A 23 -8.21 -4.90 0.68
CA PRO A 23 -7.51 -5.46 1.83
C PRO A 23 -7.27 -4.36 2.88
N PRO A 24 -7.54 -4.61 4.18
CA PRO A 24 -7.38 -3.62 5.25
C PRO A 24 -5.96 -3.03 5.30
N TYR A 25 -4.97 -3.81 4.86
CA TYR A 25 -3.55 -3.44 4.80
C TYR A 25 -3.28 -2.20 3.96
N ARG A 26 -4.02 -1.98 2.87
CA ARG A 26 -3.85 -0.79 2.03
C ARG A 26 -4.19 0.49 2.80
N LEU A 27 -5.31 0.48 3.52
CA LEU A 27 -5.74 1.65 4.30
C LEU A 27 -4.79 1.92 5.46
N GLN A 28 -4.28 0.87 6.10
CA GLN A 28 -3.26 0.99 7.14
C GLN A 28 -1.98 1.60 6.61
N ALA A 29 -1.47 1.15 5.46
CA ALA A 29 -0.30 1.74 4.83
C ALA A 29 -0.51 3.22 4.45
N ILE A 30 -1.65 3.55 3.85
CA ILE A 30 -2.00 4.96 3.53
C ILE A 30 -1.93 5.84 4.76
N THR A 31 -2.58 5.42 5.85
CA THR A 31 -2.62 6.19 7.09
C THR A 31 -1.24 6.27 7.74
N GLN A 32 -0.54 5.15 7.87
CA GLN A 32 0.74 5.08 8.59
C GLN A 32 1.85 5.82 7.86
N PHE A 33 1.89 5.76 6.53
CA PHE A 33 2.91 6.45 5.73
C PHE A 33 2.52 7.87 5.36
N HIS A 34 1.39 8.38 5.87
CA HIS A 34 0.87 9.73 5.58
C HIS A 34 0.74 10.01 4.08
N LEU A 35 0.36 8.99 3.31
CA LEU A 35 0.35 9.08 1.85
C LEU A 35 -0.87 9.87 1.40
N VAL A 36 -0.63 11.05 0.83
CA VAL A 36 -1.64 11.90 0.21
C VAL A 36 -1.72 11.64 -1.29
N ALA A 37 -2.93 11.67 -1.83
CA ALA A 37 -3.12 11.63 -3.28
C ALA A 37 -2.52 12.89 -3.93
N ASP A 38 -1.74 12.72 -4.99
CA ASP A 38 -1.22 13.83 -5.78
C ASP A 38 -2.34 14.49 -6.63
N LYS A 39 -2.15 15.75 -7.01
CA LYS A 39 -3.13 16.54 -7.79
C LYS A 39 -3.45 15.96 -9.17
N ASN A 40 -2.64 15.01 -9.66
CA ASN A 40 -2.73 14.46 -11.01
C ASN A 40 -3.16 12.98 -11.05
N ASN A 41 -3.66 12.40 -9.95
CA ASN A 41 -4.13 11.00 -9.87
C ASN A 41 -3.08 9.93 -10.24
N VAL A 42 -1.78 10.25 -10.32
CA VAL A 42 -0.76 9.25 -10.68
C VAL A 42 -0.32 8.45 -9.45
N ARG A 43 -0.56 8.91 -8.22
CA ARG A 43 -0.40 8.07 -7.02
C ARG A 43 -1.47 8.34 -5.99
N THR A 44 -2.71 7.92 -6.30
CA THR A 44 -3.43 7.21 -5.23
C THR A 44 -2.52 6.05 -4.84
N VAL A 45 -2.23 5.82 -3.55
CA VAL A 45 -1.42 4.67 -3.11
C VAL A 45 -2.01 3.41 -3.73
N GLY A 46 -1.44 3.02 -4.86
CA GLY A 46 -1.90 1.92 -5.67
C GLY A 46 -1.43 0.66 -5.00
N CYS A 47 -2.00 -0.48 -5.38
CA CYS A 47 -1.42 -1.74 -4.97
C CYS A 47 0.07 -1.83 -5.37
N ILE A 48 0.48 -1.09 -6.41
CA ILE A 48 1.88 -0.99 -6.86
C ILE A 48 2.90 -0.55 -5.80
N TYR A 49 2.45 0.03 -4.68
CA TYR A 49 3.34 0.40 -3.58
C TYR A 49 4.09 -0.82 -3.01
N CYS A 50 3.41 -1.97 -2.94
CA CYS A 50 3.98 -3.23 -2.43
C CYS A 50 3.88 -4.38 -3.44
N HIS A 51 3.23 -4.17 -4.59
CA HIS A 51 2.93 -5.22 -5.55
C HIS A 51 3.48 -4.86 -6.93
N VAL A 52 3.78 -5.85 -7.76
CA VAL A 52 4.07 -5.57 -9.18
C VAL A 52 2.79 -5.24 -9.93
N SER A 53 1.69 -5.92 -9.59
CA SER A 53 0.39 -5.74 -10.22
C SER A 53 -0.33 -4.49 -9.68
N PRO A 54 -0.93 -3.65 -10.55
CA PRO A 54 -1.76 -2.53 -10.11
C PRO A 54 -3.04 -2.96 -9.38
N ASN A 55 -3.45 -4.22 -9.55
CA ASN A 55 -4.58 -4.81 -8.84
C ASN A 55 -4.16 -5.48 -7.52
N GLY A 56 -2.85 -5.53 -7.21
CA GLY A 56 -2.31 -6.19 -6.03
C GLY A 56 -2.15 -7.70 -6.20
N GLY A 57 -1.92 -8.38 -5.07
CA GLY A 57 -1.60 -9.81 -5.06
C GLY A 57 -0.15 -10.09 -5.43
N ALA A 58 0.19 -11.37 -5.54
CA ALA A 58 1.52 -11.77 -6.01
C ALA A 58 1.67 -11.45 -7.52
N PRO A 59 2.90 -11.18 -8.00
CA PRO A 59 4.13 -11.05 -7.22
C PRO A 59 4.24 -9.68 -6.51
N TRP A 60 5.05 -9.64 -5.45
CA TRP A 60 5.38 -8.41 -4.73
C TRP A 60 6.58 -7.73 -5.39
N ASN A 61 6.62 -6.40 -5.32
CA ASN A 61 7.82 -5.65 -5.69
C ASN A 61 8.88 -5.81 -4.58
N PRO A 62 10.13 -5.34 -4.78
CA PRO A 62 11.19 -5.52 -3.78
C PRO A 62 10.82 -4.99 -2.38
N PHE A 63 10.20 -3.81 -2.28
CA PHE A 63 9.71 -3.28 -1.01
C PHE A 63 8.62 -4.15 -0.38
N GLY A 64 7.66 -4.61 -1.17
CA GLY A 64 6.61 -5.51 -0.72
C GLY A 64 7.15 -6.83 -0.19
N GLU A 65 8.22 -7.35 -0.78
CA GLU A 65 8.96 -8.50 -0.23
C GLU A 65 9.63 -8.15 1.11
N ASN A 66 10.19 -6.95 1.27
CA ASN A 66 10.71 -6.47 2.56
C ASN A 66 9.60 -6.40 3.63
N VAL A 67 8.42 -5.87 3.29
CA VAL A 67 7.25 -5.85 4.20
C VAL A 67 6.80 -7.27 4.56
N ARG A 68 6.72 -8.18 3.59
CA ARG A 68 6.34 -9.59 3.83
C ARG A 68 7.33 -10.31 4.74
N ALA A 69 8.62 -10.10 4.55
CA ALA A 69 9.66 -10.72 5.37
C ALA A 69 9.52 -10.31 6.85
N ASN A 70 8.96 -9.13 7.12
CA ASN A 70 8.69 -8.63 8.47
C ASN A 70 7.26 -8.94 8.96
N PHE A 71 6.39 -9.52 8.14
CA PHE A 71 4.99 -9.75 8.50
C PHE A 71 4.81 -10.92 9.47
N LYS A 72 4.44 -10.59 10.72
CA LYS A 72 4.17 -11.55 11.80
C LYS A 72 2.73 -11.46 12.30
N GLY A 73 1.78 -11.23 11.38
CA GLY A 73 0.36 -11.02 11.71
C GLY A 73 -0.01 -9.58 12.09
N ASN A 74 0.96 -8.66 12.17
CA ASN A 74 0.74 -7.24 12.37
C ASN A 74 1.36 -6.44 11.22
N ILE A 75 0.51 -5.91 10.36
CA ILE A 75 0.92 -5.12 9.19
C ILE A 75 1.54 -3.78 9.58
N SER A 76 1.02 -3.10 10.60
CA SER A 76 1.56 -1.80 11.01
C SER A 76 3.00 -1.93 11.50
N GLN A 77 3.27 -3.00 12.26
CA GLN A 77 4.63 -3.32 12.69
C GLN A 77 5.51 -3.71 11.50
N ALA A 78 5.02 -4.53 10.58
CA ALA A 78 5.79 -4.95 9.40
C ALA A 78 6.18 -3.77 8.49
N LEU A 79 5.27 -2.81 8.31
CA LEU A 79 5.51 -1.58 7.57
C LEU A 79 6.60 -0.74 8.25
N TYR A 80 6.52 -0.55 9.58
CA TYR A 80 7.54 0.19 10.31
C TYR A 80 8.90 -0.52 10.33
N ASP A 81 8.92 -1.84 10.52
CA ASP A 81 10.15 -2.63 10.52
C ASP A 81 10.84 -2.59 9.14
N ALA A 82 10.07 -2.61 8.05
CA ALA A 82 10.60 -2.45 6.70
C ALA A 82 11.34 -1.11 6.52
N LEU A 83 10.75 0.00 6.99
CA LEU A 83 11.39 1.32 6.94
C LEU A 83 12.58 1.43 7.89
N LYS A 84 12.44 0.90 9.11
CA LYS A 84 13.48 0.94 10.15
C LYS A 84 14.72 0.13 9.77
N ALA A 85 14.56 -0.90 8.93
CA ALA A 85 15.69 -1.65 8.39
C ALA A 85 16.63 -0.80 7.52
N ASN A 86 16.20 0.41 7.12
CA ASN A 86 16.99 1.38 6.35
C ASN A 86 17.60 0.76 5.08
N LYS A 87 16.84 -0.12 4.42
CA LYS A 87 17.21 -0.74 3.15
C LYS A 87 16.89 0.19 1.99
N ASP A 88 17.60 -0.01 0.90
CA ASP A 88 17.26 0.46 -0.44
C ASP A 88 16.77 -0.79 -1.19
N SER A 89 15.45 -0.98 -1.26
CA SER A 89 14.88 -2.25 -1.72
C SER A 89 15.01 -2.46 -3.23
N ASP A 90 14.97 -1.40 -4.03
CA ASP A 90 15.07 -1.49 -5.50
C ASP A 90 16.45 -1.12 -6.06
N GLY A 91 17.36 -0.62 -5.23
CA GLY A 91 18.76 -0.39 -5.54
C GLY A 91 19.01 0.90 -6.31
N ASP A 92 18.14 1.91 -6.18
CA ASP A 92 18.25 3.16 -6.93
C ASP A 92 19.10 4.24 -6.24
N GLY A 93 19.59 3.95 -5.03
CA GLY A 93 20.41 4.84 -4.21
C GLY A 93 19.65 5.58 -3.10
N TYR A 94 18.33 5.38 -2.98
CA TYR A 94 17.51 5.91 -1.88
C TYR A 94 17.00 4.78 -0.99
N THR A 95 17.10 4.96 0.32
CA THR A 95 16.50 3.99 1.24
C THR A 95 14.98 4.11 1.24
N ASP A 96 14.27 3.00 1.48
CA ASP A 96 12.82 2.89 1.53
C ASP A 96 12.17 4.04 2.34
N VAL A 97 12.75 4.40 3.49
CA VAL A 97 12.22 5.46 4.37
C VAL A 97 12.35 6.87 3.76
N LEU A 98 13.41 7.13 3.01
CA LEU A 98 13.61 8.40 2.30
C LEU A 98 12.60 8.53 1.17
N GLU A 99 12.35 7.44 0.45
CA GLU A 99 11.36 7.41 -0.61
C GLU A 99 9.94 7.60 -0.10
N VAL A 100 9.56 6.91 0.98
CA VAL A 100 8.26 7.14 1.64
C VAL A 100 8.14 8.60 2.08
N PHE A 101 9.20 9.18 2.64
CA PHE A 101 9.22 10.58 3.05
C PHE A 101 9.11 11.57 1.87
N ALA A 102 9.70 11.23 0.73
CA ALA A 102 9.63 12.02 -0.50
C ALA A 102 8.35 11.78 -1.32
N GLY A 103 7.52 10.81 -0.95
CA GLY A 103 6.32 10.43 -1.69
C GLY A 103 6.60 9.63 -2.98
N THR A 104 7.74 8.93 -3.02
CA THR A 104 8.10 8.04 -4.13
C THR A 104 7.72 6.57 -3.85
N LEU A 105 8.13 5.61 -4.69
CA LEU A 105 7.72 4.20 -4.60
C LEU A 105 8.95 3.35 -4.30
N PRO A 106 9.09 2.81 -3.08
CA PRO A 106 10.32 2.15 -2.64
C PRO A 106 10.65 0.79 -3.29
N GLY A 107 9.86 0.39 -4.29
CA GLY A 107 10.04 -0.86 -5.02
C GLY A 107 10.05 -0.64 -6.54
N ASP A 108 10.24 0.60 -7.00
CA ASP A 108 10.32 0.97 -8.41
C ASP A 108 11.52 1.91 -8.63
N PRO A 109 12.62 1.43 -9.23
CA PRO A 109 13.86 2.21 -9.37
C PRO A 109 13.73 3.38 -10.37
N ASN A 110 12.60 3.49 -11.07
CA ASN A 110 12.26 4.66 -11.92
C ASN A 110 11.52 5.75 -11.13
N SER A 111 11.18 5.48 -9.89
CA SER A 111 10.40 6.33 -9.01
C SER A 111 11.29 6.87 -7.89
N LYS A 112 12.17 7.80 -8.22
CA LYS A 112 13.14 8.32 -7.24
C LYS A 112 12.94 9.79 -6.87
N PRO A 113 13.37 10.21 -5.67
CA PRO A 113 13.39 11.61 -5.29
C PRO A 113 14.22 12.47 -6.27
N LEU A 114 13.84 13.74 -6.40
CA LEU A 114 14.55 14.71 -7.25
C LEU A 114 15.62 15.51 -6.49
N VAL A 115 15.83 15.18 -5.21
CA VAL A 115 16.74 15.87 -4.29
C VAL A 115 17.81 14.92 -3.79
N ASP A 116 18.96 15.46 -3.43
CA ASP A 116 20.09 14.69 -2.91
C ASP A 116 19.72 13.85 -1.67
N PRO A 117 20.17 12.58 -1.57
CA PRO A 117 19.87 11.70 -0.43
C PRO A 117 20.29 12.28 0.93
N ALA A 118 21.42 12.98 1.03
CA ALA A 118 21.87 13.55 2.30
C ALA A 118 21.02 14.77 2.71
N PHE A 119 20.58 15.58 1.74
CA PHE A 119 19.59 16.63 2.02
C PHE A 119 18.27 16.04 2.51
N LEU A 120 17.79 14.98 1.83
CA LEU A 120 16.54 14.31 2.20
C LEU A 120 16.61 13.66 3.57
N GLN A 121 17.74 13.04 3.91
CA GLN A 121 17.98 12.47 5.24
C GLN A 121 17.93 13.56 6.32
N GLN A 122 18.57 14.70 6.11
CA GLN A 122 18.51 15.81 7.07
C GLN A 122 17.08 16.34 7.25
N ALA A 123 16.28 16.35 6.17
CA ALA A 123 14.88 16.75 6.25
C ALA A 123 14.03 15.73 7.02
N LEU A 124 14.26 14.43 6.79
CA LEU A 124 13.64 13.34 7.53
C LEU A 124 13.98 13.41 9.02
N ASP A 125 15.27 13.59 9.37
CA ASP A 125 15.72 13.69 10.75
C ASP A 125 15.05 14.86 11.49
N LYS A 126 14.97 16.02 10.84
CA LYS A 126 14.27 17.20 11.39
C LYS A 126 12.77 16.98 11.59
N ALA A 127 12.15 16.15 10.75
CA ALA A 127 10.75 15.83 10.85
C ALA A 127 10.44 14.76 11.92
N GLY A 128 11.45 14.09 12.49
CA GLY A 128 11.28 13.06 13.53
C GLY A 128 11.84 11.69 13.15
N GLY A 129 12.54 11.58 12.02
CA GLY A 129 13.15 10.34 11.56
C GLY A 129 12.13 9.27 11.18
N VAL A 130 12.56 8.01 11.15
CA VAL A 130 11.68 6.86 10.87
C VAL A 130 10.53 6.73 11.88
N ASP A 131 10.66 7.30 13.07
CA ASP A 131 9.63 7.25 14.11
C ASP A 131 8.36 8.04 13.76
N LEU A 132 8.41 8.88 12.71
CA LEU A 132 7.22 9.42 12.04
C LEU A 132 6.22 8.34 11.63
N TYR A 133 6.72 7.14 11.31
CA TYR A 133 5.94 6.02 10.79
C TYR A 133 5.71 4.92 11.83
N LYS A 134 6.03 5.20 13.10
CA LYS A 134 5.84 4.24 14.19
C LYS A 134 4.34 3.99 14.41
N PRO A 135 3.91 2.72 14.56
CA PRO A 135 2.50 2.42 14.84
C PRO A 135 2.04 3.07 16.15
N ALA A 136 0.80 3.54 16.18
CA ALA A 136 0.14 3.90 17.44
C ALA A 136 0.10 2.67 18.37
N GLN A 137 0.33 2.89 19.66
CA GLN A 137 0.29 1.85 20.70
C GLN A 137 -1.14 1.36 20.94
#